data_AF-A0A369PU53-F1
#
_entry.id   AF-A0A369PU53-F1
#
_cell.length_a   1.000
_cell.length_b   1.000
_cell.length_c   1.000
_cell.angle_alpha   90.00
_cell.angle_beta   90.00
_cell.angle_gamma   90.00
#
_symmetry.space_group_name_H-M   'P 1'
#
loop_
_entity.id
_entity.type
_entity.pdbx_description
1 polymer ?
#
loop_
_entity_poly.entity_id
_entity_poly.type
_entity_poly.pdbx_seq_one_letter_code
_entity_poly.pdbx_strand_id
1 'polypeptide(L)'
;MRTVLNCCLALLFLIGLSIKTNAQNQLEIVIVGSSHDNSKSTQNFQAIIDKLKNFNPDMVFGEYLPAEDYAKLEDDHWAKKAFRKGHDYLERLNPKTVKDLPSKIKKDKKALASFAYFHKTRMNLAVHYAKNWDRGNTEYQIFVLENYMKDKFGKEERAAYSKVLGNTDSLQKAGLYRTGSEYSKIYFPLIYQLKQDQIYNMDCQTYDKPWNEAWRKTDSLYKMMIAKAKADSTSVEATTIKEMEAYTSYTPEELKAFNTDPYAGMNTEKYGILDEAWNFYGGSHFYGYPGFPTESVKAMMKQWMLRNEGMCKNILDQAKAKKAKRVVVGVGASHRIWMEEILAKNPDVKIINYNDLH
;
A
#
# COMPACT_ATOMS: atom_id res chain seq x y z
N MET A 1 2.71 -64.85 -6.35
CA MET A 1 3.84 -63.89 -6.27
C MET A 1 3.71 -62.70 -7.23
N ARG A 2 3.48 -62.89 -8.54
CA ARG A 2 3.35 -61.78 -9.51
C ARG A 2 2.25 -60.76 -9.17
N THR A 3 1.11 -61.21 -8.64
CA THR A 3 -0.03 -60.34 -8.30
C THR A 3 0.25 -59.45 -7.09
N VAL A 4 0.98 -59.95 -6.09
CA VAL A 4 1.36 -59.20 -4.88
C VAL A 4 2.41 -58.13 -5.22
N LEU A 5 3.36 -58.47 -6.09
CA LEU A 5 4.40 -57.54 -6.54
C LEU A 5 3.80 -56.35 -7.32
N ASN A 6 2.78 -56.60 -8.15
CA ASN A 6 2.09 -55.57 -8.93
C ASN A 6 1.23 -54.64 -8.05
N CYS A 7 0.60 -55.15 -6.99
CA CYS A 7 -0.14 -54.32 -6.03
C CYS A 7 0.77 -53.42 -5.20
N CYS A 8 1.94 -53.91 -4.77
CA CYS A 8 2.92 -53.09 -4.05
C CYS A 8 3.52 -51.96 -4.91
N LEU A 9 3.73 -52.20 -6.21
CA LEU A 9 4.22 -51.18 -7.14
C LEU A 9 3.19 -50.05 -7.38
N ALA A 10 1.90 -50.41 -7.48
CA ALA A 10 0.81 -49.43 -7.64
C ALA A 10 0.61 -48.57 -6.38
N LEU A 11 0.78 -49.16 -5.18
CA LEU A 11 0.70 -48.43 -3.92
C LEU A 11 1.86 -47.42 -3.75
N LEU A 12 3.08 -47.80 -4.14
CA LEU A 12 4.25 -46.91 -4.13
C LEU A 12 4.11 -45.73 -5.12
N PHE A 13 3.48 -45.97 -6.28
CA PHE A 13 3.17 -44.89 -7.24
C PHE A 13 2.10 -43.92 -6.71
N LEU A 14 1.10 -44.42 -5.99
CA LEU A 14 0.05 -43.60 -5.37
C LEU A 14 0.58 -42.79 -4.17
N ILE A 15 1.51 -43.33 -3.38
CA ILE A 15 2.20 -42.60 -2.30
C ILE A 15 3.14 -41.53 -2.87
N GLY A 16 3.85 -41.83 -3.97
CA GLY A 16 4.70 -40.85 -4.66
C GLY A 16 3.93 -39.67 -5.28
N LEU A 17 2.67 -39.88 -5.68
CA LEU A 17 1.78 -38.82 -6.20
C LEU A 17 1.13 -37.98 -5.09
N SER A 18 0.94 -38.53 -3.89
CA SER A 18 0.30 -37.83 -2.77
C SER A 18 1.28 -36.99 -1.91
N ILE A 19 2.59 -37.19 -2.04
CA ILE A 19 3.60 -36.32 -1.39
C ILE A 19 3.80 -34.99 -2.15
N LYS A 20 3.44 -34.92 -3.44
CA LYS A 20 3.54 -33.67 -4.22
C LYS A 20 2.32 -32.75 -4.14
N THR A 21 1.23 -33.17 -3.51
CA THR A 21 -0.02 -32.39 -3.50
C THR A 21 -0.16 -31.43 -2.33
N ASN A 22 0.77 -31.42 -1.37
CA ASN A 22 0.75 -30.50 -0.21
C ASN A 22 1.93 -29.51 -0.14
N ALA A 23 2.80 -29.48 -1.15
CA ALA A 23 3.73 -28.36 -1.34
C ALA A 23 3.10 -27.34 -2.30
N GLN A 24 1.90 -26.84 -1.95
CA GLN A 24 1.45 -25.60 -2.53
C GLN A 24 2.40 -24.53 -1.97
N ASN A 25 3.36 -24.07 -2.76
CA ASN A 25 4.31 -23.04 -2.33
C ASN A 25 3.51 -21.92 -1.66
N GLN A 26 3.76 -21.71 -0.36
CA GLN A 26 3.10 -20.65 0.40
C GLN A 26 3.25 -19.32 -0.34
N LEU A 27 2.23 -18.48 -0.25
CA LEU A 27 2.29 -17.12 -0.74
C LEU A 27 3.26 -16.33 0.14
N GLU A 28 4.41 -15.93 -0.41
CA GLU A 28 5.37 -15.08 0.27
C GLU A 28 4.96 -13.61 0.11
N ILE A 29 4.79 -12.90 1.22
CA ILE A 29 4.40 -11.49 1.22
C ILE A 29 5.45 -10.67 1.97
N VAL A 30 5.94 -9.62 1.30
CA VAL A 30 6.73 -8.55 1.93
C VAL A 30 5.82 -7.34 2.07
N ILE A 31 5.66 -6.86 3.30
CA ILE A 31 4.98 -5.60 3.58
C ILE A 31 6.06 -4.56 3.86
N VAL A 32 6.04 -3.47 3.11
CA VAL A 32 7.03 -2.40 3.21
C VAL A 32 6.34 -1.18 3.82
N GLY A 33 6.64 -0.93 5.10
CA GLY A 33 6.26 0.30 5.77
C GLY A 33 6.94 1.50 5.10
N SER A 34 6.16 2.53 4.76
CA SER A 34 6.60 3.69 3.98
C SER A 34 6.09 5.01 4.53
N SER A 35 6.74 6.12 4.13
CA SER A 35 6.57 7.45 4.74
C SER A 35 5.46 8.32 4.13
N HIS A 36 4.77 7.86 3.07
CA HIS A 36 3.81 8.63 2.24
C HIS A 36 4.34 9.86 1.48
N ASP A 37 5.35 10.54 2.01
CA ASP A 37 6.08 11.62 1.38
C ASP A 37 7.59 11.42 1.54
N ASN A 38 8.29 11.59 0.42
CA ASN A 38 9.72 11.45 0.25
C ASN A 38 10.32 12.69 -0.45
N SER A 39 9.57 13.79 -0.54
CA SER A 39 9.99 15.04 -1.20
C SER A 39 11.30 15.61 -0.65
N LYS A 40 11.57 15.43 0.65
CA LYS A 40 12.78 15.88 1.35
C LYS A 40 13.74 14.74 1.74
N SER A 41 13.47 13.52 1.29
CA SER A 41 14.25 12.35 1.68
C SER A 41 15.57 12.28 0.92
N THR A 42 16.64 11.92 1.62
CA THR A 42 17.98 11.64 1.07
C THR A 42 18.23 10.15 0.85
N GLN A 43 17.21 9.32 1.01
CA GLN A 43 17.30 7.87 0.88
C GLN A 43 17.79 7.45 -0.50
N ASN A 44 18.64 6.42 -0.55
CA ASN A 44 18.96 5.73 -1.79
C ASN A 44 17.78 4.83 -2.20
N PHE A 45 16.82 5.40 -2.94
CA PHE A 45 15.65 4.67 -3.40
C PHE A 45 15.98 3.53 -4.37
N GLN A 46 17.07 3.63 -5.13
CA GLN A 46 17.46 2.57 -6.06
C GLN A 46 17.87 1.30 -5.30
N ALA A 47 18.56 1.43 -4.16
CA ALA A 47 18.87 0.28 -3.30
C ALA A 47 17.60 -0.42 -2.78
N ILE A 48 16.56 0.34 -2.42
CA ILE A 48 15.25 -0.21 -2.02
C ILE A 48 14.61 -0.94 -3.20
N ILE A 49 14.60 -0.32 -4.38
CA ILE A 49 14.02 -0.91 -5.60
C ILE A 49 14.73 -2.21 -5.96
N ASP A 50 16.07 -2.25 -5.93
CA ASP A 50 16.85 -3.43 -6.26
C ASP A 50 16.58 -4.57 -5.29
N LYS A 51 16.53 -4.26 -3.99
CA LYS A 51 16.18 -5.21 -2.93
C LYS A 51 14.79 -5.83 -3.14
N LEU A 52 13.78 -5.02 -3.43
CA LEU A 52 12.41 -5.49 -3.72
C LEU A 52 12.30 -6.24 -5.05
N LYS A 53 13.11 -5.87 -6.05
CA LYS A 53 13.15 -6.54 -7.35
C LYS A 53 13.84 -7.90 -7.26
N ASN A 54 14.86 -8.06 -6.42
CA ASN A 54 15.55 -9.34 -6.18
C ASN A 54 14.61 -10.37 -5.55
N PHE A 55 13.66 -9.93 -4.71
CA PHE A 55 12.58 -10.78 -4.22
C PHE A 55 11.72 -11.35 -5.37
N ASN A 56 11.71 -10.68 -6.53
CA ASN A 56 11.03 -11.07 -7.76
C ASN A 56 9.51 -11.32 -7.55
N PRO A 57 8.75 -10.29 -7.12
CA PRO A 57 7.33 -10.43 -6.88
C PRO A 57 6.54 -10.60 -8.18
N ASP A 58 5.47 -11.39 -8.12
CA ASP A 58 4.46 -11.51 -9.19
C ASP A 58 3.52 -10.31 -9.21
N MET A 59 3.37 -9.63 -8.07
CA MET A 59 2.45 -8.52 -7.87
C MET A 59 3.04 -7.48 -6.92
N VAL A 60 2.86 -6.21 -7.25
CA VAL A 60 3.16 -5.07 -6.37
C VAL A 60 1.86 -4.34 -6.07
N PHE A 61 1.50 -4.25 -4.79
CA PHE A 61 0.33 -3.53 -4.31
C PHE A 61 0.71 -2.15 -3.79
N GLY A 62 -0.19 -1.19 -3.99
CA GLY A 62 -0.18 0.10 -3.31
C GLY A 62 -1.44 0.31 -2.49
N GLU A 63 -1.37 1.24 -1.54
CA GLU A 63 -2.50 1.80 -0.80
C GLU A 63 -3.35 2.70 -1.71
N TYR A 64 -3.93 2.08 -2.74
CA TYR A 64 -4.97 2.64 -3.60
C TYR A 64 -6.25 1.85 -3.39
N LEU A 65 -7.38 2.55 -3.46
CA LEU A 65 -8.71 1.95 -3.34
C LEU A 65 -9.10 1.24 -4.65
N PRO A 66 -9.78 0.08 -4.60
CA PRO A 66 -10.40 -0.52 -5.77
C PRO A 66 -11.37 0.43 -6.47
N ALA A 67 -11.42 0.36 -7.80
CA ALA A 67 -12.26 1.23 -8.63
C ALA A 67 -13.75 1.16 -8.25
N GLU A 68 -14.23 -0.06 -8.02
CA GLU A 68 -15.59 -0.36 -7.60
C GLU A 68 -15.95 0.20 -6.22
N ASP A 69 -14.95 0.45 -5.36
CA ASP A 69 -15.17 0.97 -4.02
C ASP A 69 -15.30 2.50 -4.02
N TYR A 70 -14.69 3.21 -4.98
CA TYR A 70 -14.93 4.65 -5.16
C TYR A 70 -16.41 4.99 -5.40
N ALA A 71 -17.16 4.10 -6.06
CA ALA A 71 -18.58 4.28 -6.31
C ALA A 71 -19.43 4.19 -5.03
N LYS A 72 -18.92 3.49 -4.00
CA LYS A 72 -19.60 3.29 -2.70
C LYS A 72 -19.30 4.42 -1.71
N LEU A 73 -18.29 5.24 -1.98
CA LEU A 73 -17.93 6.37 -1.13
C LEU A 73 -18.86 7.56 -1.37
N GLU A 74 -19.23 8.21 -0.28
CA GLU A 74 -19.90 9.52 -0.29
C GLU A 74 -19.08 10.54 -1.08
N ASP A 75 -19.76 11.48 -1.73
CA ASP A 75 -19.10 12.46 -2.59
C ASP A 75 -18.13 13.37 -1.84
N ASP A 76 -18.36 13.56 -0.55
CA ASP A 76 -17.55 14.38 0.33
C ASP A 76 -16.42 13.61 1.04
N HIS A 77 -16.33 12.29 0.84
CA HIS A 77 -15.26 11.46 1.39
C HIS A 77 -13.88 11.94 0.89
N TRP A 78 -12.90 12.01 1.80
CA TRP A 78 -11.58 12.59 1.51
C TRP A 78 -10.87 11.89 0.35
N ALA A 79 -10.89 10.54 0.30
CA ALA A 79 -10.25 9.77 -0.75
C ALA A 79 -10.85 10.04 -2.14
N LYS A 80 -12.19 10.16 -2.21
CA LYS A 80 -12.92 10.49 -3.44
C LYS A 80 -12.63 11.92 -3.87
N LYS A 81 -12.69 12.89 -2.96
CA LYS A 81 -12.30 14.30 -3.20
C LYS A 81 -10.87 14.43 -3.72
N ALA A 82 -9.93 13.73 -3.09
CA ALA A 82 -8.51 13.79 -3.45
C ALA A 82 -8.29 13.34 -4.90
N PHE A 83 -8.94 12.26 -5.35
CA PHE A 83 -8.79 11.80 -6.72
C PHE A 83 -9.65 12.56 -7.73
N ARG A 84 -10.83 13.06 -7.32
CA ARG A 84 -11.77 13.78 -8.19
C ARG A 84 -11.11 14.93 -8.94
N LYS A 85 -10.19 15.65 -8.31
CA LYS A 85 -9.41 16.73 -8.95
C LYS A 85 -8.68 16.25 -10.22
N GLY A 86 -8.02 15.09 -10.14
CA GLY A 86 -7.31 14.49 -11.26
C GLY A 86 -8.25 13.86 -12.28
N HIS A 87 -9.27 13.15 -11.80
CA HIS A 87 -10.34 12.59 -12.62
C HIS A 87 -10.98 13.66 -13.52
N ASP A 88 -11.48 14.75 -12.93
CA ASP A 88 -12.21 15.81 -13.64
C ASP A 88 -11.28 16.60 -14.57
N TYR A 89 -10.01 16.73 -14.20
CA TYR A 89 -8.99 17.32 -15.07
C TYR A 89 -8.86 16.54 -16.38
N LEU A 90 -8.71 15.21 -16.31
CA LEU A 90 -8.60 14.36 -17.50
C LEU A 90 -9.92 14.23 -18.25
N GLU A 91 -11.06 14.23 -17.54
CA GLU A 91 -12.39 14.24 -18.15
C GLU A 91 -12.58 15.48 -19.02
N ARG A 92 -12.19 16.66 -18.53
CA ARG A 92 -12.30 17.93 -19.27
C ARG A 92 -11.44 17.95 -20.53
N LEU A 93 -10.25 17.35 -20.50
CA LEU A 93 -9.40 17.23 -21.68
C LEU A 93 -9.91 16.17 -22.67
N ASN A 94 -10.65 15.18 -22.17
CA ASN A 94 -11.12 14.02 -22.92
C ASN A 94 -12.62 13.77 -22.69
N PRO A 95 -13.52 14.71 -23.08
CA PRO A 95 -14.94 14.67 -22.71
C PRO A 95 -15.73 13.56 -23.44
N LYS A 96 -15.11 12.87 -24.40
CA LYS A 96 -15.77 11.79 -25.13
C LYS A 96 -15.97 10.59 -24.22
N THR A 97 -17.21 10.14 -24.14
CA THR A 97 -17.58 8.89 -23.48
C THR A 97 -16.95 7.70 -24.19
N VAL A 98 -16.33 6.81 -23.41
CA VAL A 98 -15.72 5.58 -23.89
C VAL A 98 -16.66 4.42 -23.61
N LYS A 99 -17.24 3.83 -24.68
CA LYS A 99 -18.08 2.64 -24.55
C LYS A 99 -17.21 1.42 -24.23
N ASP A 100 -17.71 0.56 -23.34
CA ASP A 100 -17.06 -0.69 -22.91
C ASP A 100 -15.62 -0.48 -22.41
N LEU A 101 -15.50 0.36 -21.38
CA LEU A 101 -14.22 0.74 -20.77
C LEU A 101 -13.38 -0.46 -20.29
N PRO A 102 -13.94 -1.51 -19.65
CA PRO A 102 -13.16 -2.68 -19.24
C PRO A 102 -12.49 -3.40 -20.43
N SER A 103 -13.21 -3.58 -21.54
CA SER A 103 -12.63 -4.19 -22.75
C SER A 103 -11.56 -3.32 -23.38
N LYS A 104 -11.71 -1.98 -23.35
CA LYS A 104 -10.68 -1.05 -23.84
C LYS A 104 -9.41 -1.13 -23.00
N ILE A 105 -9.53 -1.08 -21.68
CA ILE A 105 -8.40 -1.25 -20.76
C ILE A 105 -7.69 -2.57 -21.05
N LYS A 106 -8.42 -3.69 -21.13
CA LYS A 106 -7.83 -5.01 -21.43
C LYS A 106 -7.08 -5.03 -22.77
N LYS A 107 -7.66 -4.41 -23.82
CA LYS A 107 -7.03 -4.32 -25.14
C LYS A 107 -5.75 -3.49 -25.10
N ASP A 108 -5.78 -2.33 -24.45
CA ASP A 108 -4.63 -1.42 -24.36
C ASP A 108 -3.50 -2.06 -23.55
N LYS A 109 -3.81 -2.72 -22.43
CA LYS A 109 -2.85 -3.53 -21.67
C LYS A 109 -2.18 -4.60 -22.54
N LYS A 110 -2.97 -5.37 -23.30
CA LYS A 110 -2.46 -6.41 -24.21
C LYS A 110 -1.54 -5.81 -25.28
N ALA A 111 -1.89 -4.66 -25.85
CA ALA A 111 -1.06 -3.99 -26.84
C ALA A 111 0.28 -3.52 -26.25
N LEU A 112 0.27 -2.96 -25.03
CA LEU A 112 1.49 -2.52 -24.34
C LEU A 112 2.37 -3.69 -23.87
N ALA A 113 1.78 -4.85 -23.56
CA ALA A 113 2.53 -6.07 -23.27
C ALA A 113 3.29 -6.56 -24.52
N SER A 114 2.72 -6.41 -25.71
CA SER A 114 3.41 -6.73 -26.97
C SER A 114 4.48 -5.71 -27.34
N PHE A 115 4.21 -4.41 -27.11
CA PHE A 115 5.18 -3.34 -27.36
C PHE A 115 4.94 -2.14 -26.43
N ALA A 116 5.86 -1.94 -25.49
CA ALA A 116 5.71 -0.98 -24.40
C ALA A 116 5.69 0.50 -24.85
N TYR A 117 6.20 0.79 -26.06
CA TYR A 117 6.37 2.12 -26.63
C TYR A 117 5.22 2.56 -27.57
N PHE A 118 4.06 1.90 -27.51
CA PHE A 118 2.84 2.48 -28.10
C PHE A 118 2.35 3.67 -27.24
N HIS A 119 3.02 4.83 -27.37
CA HIS A 119 2.82 5.99 -26.50
C HIS A 119 1.36 6.47 -26.47
N LYS A 120 0.69 6.55 -27.63
CA LYS A 120 -0.74 6.91 -27.70
C LYS A 120 -1.63 5.92 -26.96
N THR A 121 -1.34 4.62 -27.04
CA THR A 121 -2.05 3.59 -26.27
C THR A 121 -1.86 3.81 -24.78
N ARG A 122 -0.65 4.14 -24.33
CA ARG A 122 -0.38 4.43 -22.91
C ARG A 122 -1.08 5.71 -22.42
N MET A 123 -1.10 6.77 -23.23
CA MET A 123 -1.84 8.00 -22.93
C MET A 123 -3.35 7.71 -22.79
N ASN A 124 -3.92 6.96 -23.73
CA ASN A 124 -5.32 6.55 -23.66
C ASN A 124 -5.60 5.66 -22.45
N LEU A 125 -4.70 4.74 -22.13
CA LEU A 125 -4.85 3.85 -20.98
C LEU A 125 -4.89 4.64 -19.66
N ALA A 126 -4.06 5.69 -19.51
CA ALA A 126 -4.14 6.59 -18.36
C ALA A 126 -5.53 7.24 -18.24
N VAL A 127 -6.08 7.76 -19.34
CA VAL A 127 -7.43 8.36 -19.37
C VAL A 127 -8.51 7.31 -19.08
N HIS A 128 -8.37 6.10 -19.63
CA HIS A 128 -9.33 5.03 -19.41
C HIS A 128 -9.36 4.60 -17.93
N TYR A 129 -8.21 4.47 -17.28
CA TYR A 129 -8.15 4.21 -15.85
C TYR A 129 -8.78 5.35 -15.04
N ALA A 130 -8.51 6.60 -15.40
CA ALA A 130 -9.10 7.74 -14.70
C ALA A 130 -10.62 7.71 -14.77
N LYS A 131 -11.20 7.53 -15.97
CA LYS A 131 -12.65 7.37 -16.17
C LYS A 131 -13.24 6.16 -15.45
N ASN A 132 -12.42 5.14 -15.18
CA ASN A 132 -12.81 3.97 -14.40
C ASN A 132 -12.59 4.14 -12.89
N TRP A 133 -12.23 5.33 -12.42
CA TRP A 133 -11.87 5.59 -11.02
C TRP A 133 -10.66 4.78 -10.50
N ASP A 134 -9.79 4.28 -11.38
CA ASP A 134 -8.55 3.58 -11.01
C ASP A 134 -7.39 4.58 -10.91
N ARG A 135 -7.25 5.17 -9.72
CA ARG A 135 -6.22 6.17 -9.43
C ARG A 135 -4.81 5.62 -9.59
N GLY A 136 -4.52 4.46 -9.00
CA GLY A 136 -3.17 3.89 -8.97
C GLY A 136 -2.63 3.67 -10.37
N ASN A 137 -3.44 3.08 -11.25
CA ASN A 137 -3.01 2.83 -12.62
C ASN A 137 -3.06 4.06 -13.51
N THR A 138 -3.92 5.05 -13.22
CA THR A 138 -3.84 6.37 -13.86
C THR A 138 -2.47 7.01 -13.60
N GLU A 139 -2.08 7.11 -12.33
CA GLU A 139 -0.80 7.70 -11.92
C GLU A 139 0.39 6.91 -12.48
N TYR A 140 0.34 5.56 -12.47
CA TYR A 140 1.42 4.73 -13.02
C TYR A 140 1.66 4.97 -14.51
N GLN A 141 0.60 5.02 -15.33
CA GLN A 141 0.77 5.26 -16.77
C GLN A 141 1.36 6.65 -17.05
N ILE A 142 0.92 7.67 -16.31
CA ILE A 142 1.45 9.03 -16.40
C ILE A 142 2.90 9.07 -15.95
N PHE A 143 3.25 8.39 -14.85
CA PHE A 143 4.62 8.28 -14.36
C PHE A 143 5.56 7.72 -15.42
N VAL A 144 5.19 6.60 -16.07
CA VAL A 144 6.01 5.98 -17.12
C VAL A 144 6.23 6.93 -18.30
N LEU A 145 5.17 7.63 -18.73
CA LEU A 145 5.27 8.61 -19.79
C LEU A 145 6.23 9.75 -19.40
N GLU A 146 6.01 10.37 -18.25
CA GLU A 146 6.80 11.52 -17.77
C GLU A 146 8.27 11.18 -17.52
N ASN A 147 8.59 9.98 -17.03
CA ASN A 147 9.95 9.64 -16.58
C ASN A 147 10.79 8.87 -17.61
N TYR A 148 10.17 8.09 -18.50
CA TYR A 148 10.93 7.15 -19.34
C TYR A 148 10.71 7.30 -20.85
N MET A 149 9.71 8.07 -21.27
CA MET A 149 9.28 8.12 -22.68
C MET A 149 9.21 9.53 -23.25
N LYS A 150 8.71 10.50 -22.48
CA LYS A 150 8.39 11.85 -22.96
C LYS A 150 9.60 12.64 -23.47
N ASP A 151 10.79 12.38 -22.92
CA ASP A 151 12.04 12.97 -23.38
C ASP A 151 12.33 12.64 -24.86
N LYS A 152 11.92 11.45 -25.31
CA LYS A 152 12.12 10.93 -26.67
C LYS A 152 10.98 11.26 -27.65
N PHE A 153 9.93 11.94 -27.20
CA PHE A 153 8.79 12.22 -28.08
C PHE A 153 9.16 13.16 -29.24
N GLY A 154 8.72 12.77 -30.44
CA GLY A 154 8.68 13.63 -31.61
C GLY A 154 7.64 14.74 -31.48
N LYS A 155 7.57 15.64 -32.47
CA LYS A 155 6.67 16.81 -32.45
C LYS A 155 5.20 16.41 -32.34
N GLU A 156 4.80 15.40 -33.10
CA GLU A 156 3.42 14.88 -33.15
C GLU A 156 3.03 14.22 -31.82
N GLU A 157 3.95 13.50 -31.21
CA GLU A 157 3.74 12.83 -29.93
C GLU A 157 3.64 13.82 -28.78
N ARG A 158 4.47 14.87 -28.77
CA ARG A 158 4.36 15.98 -27.81
C ARG A 158 3.03 16.71 -27.94
N ALA A 159 2.57 16.96 -29.17
CA ALA A 159 1.28 17.58 -29.41
C ALA A 159 0.12 16.68 -28.93
N ALA A 160 0.19 15.37 -29.23
CA ALA A 160 -0.79 14.40 -28.74
C ALA A 160 -0.79 14.31 -27.21
N TYR A 161 0.38 14.25 -26.59
CA TYR A 161 0.54 14.24 -25.13
C TYR A 161 -0.11 15.47 -24.48
N SER A 162 0.27 16.67 -24.94
CA SER A 162 -0.27 17.92 -24.42
C SER A 162 -1.77 18.03 -24.59
N LYS A 163 -2.33 17.46 -25.66
CA LYS A 163 -3.77 17.43 -25.90
C LYS A 163 -4.51 16.48 -24.94
N VAL A 164 -3.96 15.28 -24.71
CA VAL A 164 -4.62 14.22 -23.95
C VAL A 164 -4.43 14.39 -22.44
N LEU A 165 -3.23 14.77 -22.01
CA LEU A 165 -2.82 14.81 -20.60
C LEU A 165 -2.42 16.21 -20.11
N GLY A 166 -2.20 17.16 -21.02
CA GLY A 166 -1.67 18.48 -20.67
C GLY A 166 -0.16 18.49 -20.45
N ASN A 167 0.30 19.41 -19.60
CA ASN A 167 1.73 19.55 -19.26
C ASN A 167 2.03 19.06 -17.83
N THR A 168 3.31 18.90 -17.51
CA THR A 168 3.78 18.39 -16.22
C THR A 168 3.23 19.21 -15.04
N ASP A 169 3.26 20.54 -15.13
CA ASP A 169 2.74 21.42 -14.08
C ASP A 169 1.24 21.20 -13.83
N SER A 170 0.46 21.01 -14.89
CA SER A 170 -0.98 20.75 -14.78
C SER A 170 -1.24 19.39 -14.15
N LEU A 171 -0.47 18.37 -14.50
CA LEU A 171 -0.56 17.03 -13.92
C LEU A 171 -0.20 17.05 -12.42
N GLN A 172 0.85 17.79 -12.04
CA GLN A 172 1.22 17.99 -10.63
C GLN A 172 0.13 18.73 -9.88
N LYS A 173 -0.37 19.85 -10.43
CA LYS A 173 -1.49 20.60 -9.83
C LYS A 173 -2.75 19.75 -9.70
N ALA A 174 -3.03 18.87 -10.66
CA ALA A 174 -4.16 17.95 -10.63
C ALA A 174 -3.95 16.75 -9.67
N GLY A 175 -2.75 16.58 -9.10
CA GLY A 175 -2.42 15.48 -8.21
C GLY A 175 -2.15 14.14 -8.90
N LEU A 176 -2.02 14.15 -10.24
CA LEU A 176 -1.82 12.95 -11.08
C LEU A 176 -0.34 12.59 -11.28
N TYR A 177 0.57 13.49 -10.91
CA TYR A 177 2.01 13.25 -10.94
C TYR A 177 2.65 13.78 -9.66
N ARG A 178 2.90 12.89 -8.70
CA ARG A 178 3.38 13.22 -7.35
C ARG A 178 4.83 12.78 -7.19
N THR A 179 5.77 13.60 -7.63
CA THR A 179 7.22 13.23 -7.68
C THR A 179 7.83 12.92 -6.32
N GLY A 180 7.26 13.44 -5.23
CA GLY A 180 7.66 13.16 -3.85
C GLY A 180 7.05 11.90 -3.23
N SER A 181 6.05 11.26 -3.84
CA SER A 181 5.44 10.07 -3.21
C SER A 181 6.37 8.84 -3.27
N GLU A 182 6.19 7.93 -2.32
CA GLU A 182 6.79 6.59 -2.32
C GLU A 182 6.48 5.83 -3.61
N TYR A 183 5.31 6.07 -4.23
CA TYR A 183 4.97 5.48 -5.52
C TYR A 183 5.89 5.95 -6.64
N SER A 184 6.11 7.26 -6.78
CA SER A 184 7.02 7.77 -7.82
C SER A 184 8.49 7.48 -7.52
N LYS A 185 8.86 7.33 -6.24
CA LYS A 185 10.24 7.07 -5.81
C LYS A 185 10.62 5.60 -5.80
N ILE A 186 9.68 4.69 -5.53
CA ILE A 186 9.96 3.27 -5.28
C ILE A 186 9.05 2.38 -6.14
N TYR A 187 7.74 2.40 -5.90
CA TYR A 187 6.87 1.33 -6.40
C TYR A 187 6.60 1.38 -7.91
N PHE A 188 6.40 2.57 -8.51
CA PHE A 188 6.28 2.68 -9.97
C PHE A 188 7.57 2.35 -10.71
N PRO A 189 8.77 2.83 -10.28
CA PRO A 189 10.04 2.32 -10.79
C PRO A 189 10.16 0.80 -10.67
N LEU A 190 9.83 0.21 -9.52
CA LEU A 190 9.88 -1.23 -9.29
C LEU A 190 9.00 -1.99 -10.30
N ILE A 191 7.73 -1.61 -10.42
CA ILE A 191 6.77 -2.21 -11.36
C ILE A 191 7.31 -2.11 -12.81
N TYR A 192 7.86 -0.95 -13.18
CA TYR A 192 8.45 -0.75 -14.51
C TYR A 192 9.66 -1.67 -14.74
N GLN A 193 10.58 -1.79 -13.77
CA GLN A 193 11.76 -2.66 -13.87
C GLN A 193 11.39 -4.15 -13.90
N LEU A 194 10.31 -4.54 -13.21
CA LEU A 194 9.74 -5.89 -13.26
C LEU A 194 8.94 -6.17 -14.54
N LYS A 195 8.78 -5.17 -15.41
CA LYS A 195 7.96 -5.23 -16.63
C LYS A 195 6.50 -5.59 -16.34
N GLN A 196 6.00 -5.22 -15.17
CA GLN A 196 4.60 -5.36 -14.81
C GLN A 196 3.78 -4.20 -15.39
N ASP A 197 2.52 -4.49 -15.72
CA ASP A 197 1.67 -3.55 -16.47
C ASP A 197 0.76 -2.68 -15.59
N GLN A 198 0.76 -2.92 -14.28
CA GLN A 198 -0.13 -2.25 -13.33
C GLN A 198 0.43 -2.28 -11.90
N ILE A 199 -0.06 -1.36 -11.09
CA ILE A 199 -0.06 -1.48 -9.63
C ILE A 199 -1.40 -2.10 -9.20
N TYR A 200 -1.35 -3.01 -8.23
CA TYR A 200 -2.55 -3.58 -7.64
C TYR A 200 -3.05 -2.70 -6.50
N ASN A 201 -4.38 -2.63 -6.33
CA ASN A 201 -5.03 -1.86 -5.28
C ASN A 201 -5.40 -2.77 -4.12
N MET A 202 -5.35 -2.27 -2.90
CA MET A 202 -5.73 -3.04 -1.71
C MET A 202 -6.39 -2.23 -0.62
N ASP A 203 -6.36 -0.91 -0.68
CA ASP A 203 -6.89 -0.06 0.38
C ASP A 203 -8.37 -0.37 0.68
N CYS A 204 -8.78 -0.14 1.93
CA CYS A 204 -10.14 -0.35 2.39
C CYS A 204 -10.60 0.90 3.15
N GLN A 205 -11.65 1.55 2.65
CA GLN A 205 -12.19 2.78 3.25
C GLN A 205 -13.57 2.58 3.89
N THR A 206 -14.07 1.33 3.95
CA THR A 206 -15.37 0.98 4.55
C THR A 206 -15.51 1.42 6.01
N TYR A 207 -14.40 1.44 6.75
CA TYR A 207 -14.36 1.75 8.17
C TYR A 207 -13.89 3.18 8.49
N ASP A 208 -13.70 4.04 7.49
CA ASP A 208 -13.19 5.41 7.68
C ASP A 208 -14.09 6.26 8.59
N LYS A 209 -15.41 6.23 8.36
CA LYS A 209 -16.38 6.97 9.19
C LYS A 209 -16.39 6.52 10.65
N PRO A 210 -16.60 5.23 10.99
CA PRO A 210 -16.57 4.81 12.39
C PRO A 210 -15.17 4.98 13.03
N TRP A 211 -14.08 4.84 12.25
CA TRP A 211 -12.74 5.17 12.73
C TRP A 211 -12.63 6.66 13.10
N ASN A 212 -13.08 7.57 12.24
CA ASN A 212 -13.07 9.01 12.48
C ASN A 212 -13.88 9.40 13.73
N GLU A 213 -15.03 8.76 13.96
CA GLU A 213 -15.84 8.97 15.17
C GLU A 213 -15.10 8.50 16.44
N ALA A 214 -14.51 7.31 16.41
CA ALA A 214 -13.73 6.77 17.52
C ALA A 214 -12.45 7.58 17.80
N TRP A 215 -11.77 8.02 16.73
CA TRP A 215 -10.59 8.86 16.79
C TRP A 215 -10.91 10.22 17.43
N ARG A 216 -11.94 10.94 16.97
CA ARG A 216 -12.34 12.23 17.56
C ARG A 216 -12.67 12.13 19.05
N LYS A 217 -13.35 11.06 19.44
CA LYS A 217 -13.65 10.79 20.86
C LYS A 217 -12.35 10.61 21.65
N THR A 218 -11.44 9.79 21.16
CA THR A 218 -10.15 9.52 21.81
C THR A 218 -9.29 10.76 21.89
N ASP A 219 -9.16 11.52 20.80
CA ASP A 219 -8.43 12.79 20.74
C ASP A 219 -8.93 13.78 21.79
N SER A 220 -10.26 13.91 21.94
CA SER A 220 -10.85 14.78 22.96
C SER A 220 -10.50 14.33 24.38
N LEU A 221 -10.62 13.03 24.68
CA LEU A 221 -10.30 12.48 26.00
C LEU A 221 -8.81 12.62 26.32
N TYR A 222 -7.94 12.35 25.34
CA TYR A 222 -6.50 12.48 25.48
C TYR A 222 -6.07 13.94 25.72
N LYS A 223 -6.68 14.90 25.01
CA LYS A 223 -6.46 16.33 25.27
C LYS A 223 -6.85 16.75 26.69
N MET A 224 -7.94 16.20 27.23
CA MET A 224 -8.32 16.47 28.62
C MET A 224 -7.32 15.87 29.61
N MET A 225 -6.83 14.65 29.37
CA MET A 225 -5.78 14.03 30.17
C MET A 225 -4.50 14.88 30.19
N ILE A 226 -4.04 15.35 29.03
CA ILE A 226 -2.89 16.27 28.93
C ILE A 226 -3.16 17.58 29.70
N ALA A 227 -4.35 18.16 29.59
CA ALA A 227 -4.68 19.39 30.29
C ALA A 227 -4.61 19.22 31.82
N LYS A 228 -5.11 18.10 32.35
CA LYS A 228 -4.99 17.76 33.78
C LYS A 228 -3.53 17.58 34.21
N ALA A 229 -2.76 16.81 33.44
CA ALA A 229 -1.34 16.59 33.69
C ALA A 229 -0.53 17.89 33.76
N LYS A 230 -0.88 18.88 32.91
CA LYS A 230 -0.26 20.21 32.91
C LYS A 230 -0.70 21.08 34.09
N ALA A 231 -1.94 20.94 34.53
CA ALA A 231 -2.48 21.71 35.65
C ALA A 231 -1.94 21.23 37.01
N ASP A 232 -1.67 19.92 37.12
CA ASP A 232 -1.10 19.31 38.32
C ASP A 232 -0.06 18.24 37.93
N SER A 233 1.21 18.59 38.08
CA SER A 233 2.34 17.71 37.76
C SER A 233 2.50 16.53 38.73
N THR A 234 1.75 16.50 39.83
CA THR A 234 1.70 15.39 40.79
C THR A 234 0.49 14.47 40.58
N SER A 235 -0.38 14.79 39.62
CA SER A 235 -1.54 13.97 39.28
C SER A 235 -1.17 12.60 38.71
N VAL A 236 -2.11 11.66 38.78
CA VAL A 236 -1.96 10.34 38.17
C VAL A 236 -1.89 10.42 36.64
N GLU A 237 -2.59 11.39 36.04
CA GLU A 237 -2.47 11.70 34.61
C GLU A 237 -1.05 12.19 34.25
N ALA A 238 -0.43 13.06 35.06
CA ALA A 238 0.93 13.52 34.83
C ALA A 238 1.96 12.39 34.90
N THR A 239 1.78 11.47 35.85
CA THR A 239 2.62 10.25 35.95
C THR A 239 2.49 9.40 34.69
N THR A 240 1.26 9.15 34.23
CA THR A 240 1.02 8.33 33.03
C THR A 240 1.60 9.00 31.78
N ILE A 241 1.43 10.32 31.59
CA ILE A 241 2.02 11.03 30.44
C ILE A 241 3.55 10.91 30.43
N LYS A 242 4.21 11.04 31.59
CA LYS A 242 5.66 10.89 31.69
C LYS A 242 6.14 9.49 31.29
N GLU A 243 5.39 8.46 31.69
CA GLU A 243 5.66 7.08 31.28
C GLU A 243 5.44 6.88 29.77
N MET A 244 4.42 7.49 29.19
CA MET A 244 4.20 7.51 27.74
C MET A 244 5.35 8.18 26.98
N GLU A 245 5.82 9.33 27.43
CA GLU A 245 6.96 10.04 26.82
C GLU A 245 8.24 9.20 26.87
N ALA A 246 8.50 8.53 27.99
CA ALA A 246 9.64 7.63 28.12
C ALA A 246 9.50 6.39 27.20
N TYR A 247 8.31 5.78 27.12
CA TYR A 247 8.05 4.60 26.31
C TYR A 247 8.18 4.88 24.80
N THR A 248 7.72 6.05 24.37
CA THR A 248 7.62 6.43 22.95
C THR A 248 8.88 7.03 22.36
N SER A 249 9.98 7.01 23.11
CA SER A 249 11.26 7.59 22.71
C SER A 249 12.20 6.57 22.09
N TYR A 250 12.97 7.01 21.10
CA TYR A 250 14.18 6.32 20.65
C TYR A 250 15.37 6.72 21.52
N THR A 251 16.32 5.81 21.72
CA THR A 251 17.67 6.21 22.16
C THR A 251 18.37 6.99 21.04
N PRO A 252 19.41 7.79 21.34
CA PRO A 252 20.19 8.49 20.32
C PRO A 252 20.76 7.56 19.24
N GLU A 253 21.17 6.35 19.62
CA GLU A 253 21.70 5.33 18.71
C GLU A 253 20.61 4.78 17.79
N GLU A 254 19.44 4.46 18.33
CA GLU A 254 18.28 4.01 17.54
C GLU A 254 17.83 5.09 16.56
N LEU A 255 17.76 6.34 17.01
CA LEU A 255 17.40 7.48 16.14
C LEU A 255 18.44 7.70 15.04
N LYS A 256 19.73 7.57 15.35
CA LYS A 256 20.79 7.67 14.34
C LYS A 256 20.68 6.55 13.29
N ALA A 257 20.41 5.32 13.72
CA ALA A 257 20.20 4.18 12.82
C ALA A 257 18.96 4.40 11.93
N PHE A 258 17.83 4.82 12.52
CA PHE A 258 16.61 5.16 11.79
C PHE A 258 16.85 6.25 10.75
N ASN A 259 17.54 7.33 11.12
CA ASN A 259 17.81 8.44 10.18
C ASN A 259 18.78 8.08 9.06
N THR A 260 19.62 7.05 9.26
CA THR A 260 20.55 6.56 8.23
C THR A 260 19.80 5.79 7.14
N ASP A 261 18.82 4.98 7.52
CA ASP A 261 17.94 4.27 6.60
C ASP A 261 16.50 4.21 7.17
N PRO A 262 15.67 5.24 6.92
CA PRO A 262 14.31 5.29 7.44
C PRO A 262 13.44 4.13 6.96
N TYR A 263 13.68 3.57 5.76
CA TYR A 263 12.91 2.42 5.30
C TYR A 263 13.31 1.16 6.05
N ALA A 264 14.59 0.92 6.32
CA ALA A 264 14.97 -0.16 7.22
C ALA A 264 14.37 0.04 8.62
N GLY A 265 14.45 1.26 9.14
CA GLY A 265 13.90 1.67 10.44
C GLY A 265 12.39 1.42 10.59
N MET A 266 11.58 1.88 9.63
CA MET A 266 10.11 1.70 9.62
C MET A 266 9.68 0.22 9.57
N ASN A 267 10.58 -0.67 9.15
CA ASN A 267 10.33 -2.10 9.02
C ASN A 267 10.96 -2.93 10.17
N THR A 268 11.37 -2.28 11.27
CA THR A 268 11.80 -2.96 12.51
C THR A 268 10.64 -3.23 13.46
N GLU A 269 10.76 -4.26 14.31
CA GLU A 269 9.79 -4.53 15.39
C GLU A 269 9.62 -3.32 16.31
N LYS A 270 10.73 -2.69 16.73
CA LYS A 270 10.72 -1.49 17.58
C LYS A 270 9.90 -0.35 16.97
N TYR A 271 10.02 -0.09 15.68
CA TYR A 271 9.20 0.93 15.03
C TYR A 271 7.71 0.55 15.07
N GLY A 272 7.35 -0.72 14.88
CA GLY A 272 5.95 -1.16 14.99
C GLY A 272 5.34 -0.86 16.37
N ILE A 273 6.11 -1.13 17.43
CA ILE A 273 5.72 -0.81 18.82
C ILE A 273 5.53 0.70 19.02
N LEU A 274 6.50 1.50 18.56
CA LEU A 274 6.45 2.95 18.72
C LEU A 274 5.36 3.60 17.87
N ASP A 275 5.19 3.14 16.64
CA ASP A 275 4.18 3.65 15.72
C ASP A 275 2.76 3.40 16.21
N GLU A 276 2.47 2.23 16.80
CA GLU A 276 1.20 2.01 17.49
C GLU A 276 1.01 3.07 18.59
N ALA A 277 2.02 3.27 19.44
CA ALA A 277 1.90 4.23 20.52
C ALA A 277 1.76 5.68 20.00
N TRP A 278 2.43 6.05 18.92
CA TRP A 278 2.30 7.39 18.32
C TRP A 278 0.92 7.60 17.67
N ASN A 279 0.39 6.61 16.96
CA ASN A 279 -0.87 6.75 16.23
C ASN A 279 -2.10 6.49 17.10
N PHE A 280 -1.97 5.78 18.22
CA PHE A 280 -3.06 5.43 19.13
C PHE A 280 -2.89 6.02 20.53
N TYR A 281 -2.22 7.16 20.63
CA TYR A 281 -2.07 7.94 21.86
C TYR A 281 -1.58 7.11 23.04
N GLY A 282 -0.52 6.32 22.87
CA GLY A 282 0.02 5.36 23.83
C GLY A 282 -0.23 3.90 23.44
N GLY A 283 -1.30 3.62 22.69
CA GLY A 283 -1.60 2.29 22.19
C GLY A 283 -2.01 1.31 23.30
N SER A 284 -1.90 0.02 23.01
CA SER A 284 -2.31 -1.07 23.91
C SER A 284 -1.47 -1.16 25.19
N HIS A 285 -0.23 -0.68 25.16
CA HIS A 285 0.69 -0.72 26.31
C HIS A 285 0.13 -0.01 27.54
N PHE A 286 -0.63 1.08 27.35
CA PHE A 286 -1.16 1.91 28.43
C PHE A 286 -2.59 1.54 28.86
N TYR A 287 -3.12 0.40 28.40
CA TYR A 287 -4.44 -0.05 28.83
C TYR A 287 -4.50 -0.27 30.34
N GLY A 288 -5.51 0.35 30.97
CA GLY A 288 -5.70 0.31 32.42
C GLY A 288 -4.86 1.32 33.21
N TYR A 289 -3.99 2.10 32.57
CA TYR A 289 -3.25 3.13 33.26
C TYR A 289 -4.19 4.23 33.79
N PRO A 290 -3.92 4.80 34.98
CA PRO A 290 -4.76 5.84 35.57
C PRO A 290 -4.98 7.04 34.64
N GLY A 291 -6.24 7.40 34.41
CA GLY A 291 -6.61 8.53 33.55
C GLY A 291 -6.43 8.29 32.04
N PHE A 292 -5.81 7.17 31.64
CA PHE A 292 -5.68 6.80 30.24
C PHE A 292 -7.05 6.41 29.63
N PRO A 293 -7.42 6.90 28.44
CA PRO A 293 -8.72 6.66 27.83
C PRO A 293 -8.83 5.27 27.17
N THR A 294 -8.57 4.21 27.95
CA THR A 294 -8.45 2.82 27.51
C THR A 294 -9.57 2.38 26.57
N GLU A 295 -10.83 2.57 26.95
CA GLU A 295 -11.96 2.07 26.18
C GLU A 295 -12.16 2.82 24.85
N SER A 296 -11.81 4.11 24.78
CA SER A 296 -11.89 4.83 23.50
C SER A 296 -10.72 4.45 22.58
N VAL A 297 -9.52 4.24 23.12
CA VAL A 297 -8.37 3.75 22.35
C VAL A 297 -8.65 2.35 21.79
N LYS A 298 -9.21 1.43 22.59
CA LYS A 298 -9.68 0.11 22.10
C LYS A 298 -10.68 0.25 20.96
N ALA A 299 -11.65 1.16 21.07
CA ALA A 299 -12.63 1.39 20.02
C ALA A 299 -12.00 1.92 18.73
N MET A 300 -11.01 2.82 18.83
CA MET A 300 -10.24 3.34 17.71
C MET A 300 -9.40 2.24 17.03
N MET A 301 -8.64 1.47 17.82
CA MET A 301 -7.82 0.35 17.34
C MET A 301 -8.68 -0.74 16.68
N LYS A 302 -9.88 -1.01 17.20
CA LYS A 302 -10.82 -1.93 16.56
C LYS A 302 -11.16 -1.53 15.12
N GLN A 303 -11.43 -0.25 14.85
CA GLN A 303 -11.74 0.20 13.49
C GLN A 303 -10.51 0.16 12.59
N TRP A 304 -9.32 0.45 13.13
CA TRP A 304 -8.06 0.31 12.40
C TRP A 304 -7.78 -1.14 12.00
N MET A 305 -7.98 -2.08 12.92
CA MET A 305 -7.86 -3.51 12.66
C MET A 305 -8.82 -3.96 11.56
N LEU A 306 -10.09 -3.55 11.61
CA LEU A 306 -11.07 -3.86 10.56
C LEU A 306 -10.66 -3.34 9.18
N ARG A 307 -10.09 -2.13 9.10
CA ARG A 307 -9.52 -1.58 7.86
C ARG A 307 -8.38 -2.45 7.34
N ASN A 308 -7.43 -2.82 8.20
CA ASN A 308 -6.31 -3.68 7.82
C ASN A 308 -6.76 -5.10 7.42
N GLU A 309 -7.79 -5.65 8.05
CA GLU A 309 -8.38 -6.94 7.65
C GLU A 309 -8.98 -6.86 6.24
N GLY A 310 -9.71 -5.78 5.93
CA GLY A 310 -10.21 -5.52 4.58
C GLY A 310 -9.07 -5.42 3.55
N MET A 311 -7.98 -4.71 3.90
CA MET A 311 -6.80 -4.59 3.05
C MET A 311 -6.12 -5.94 2.78
N CYS A 312 -5.92 -6.74 3.83
CA CYS A 312 -5.35 -8.08 3.75
C CYS A 312 -6.23 -9.00 2.90
N LYS A 313 -7.56 -8.94 3.06
CA LYS A 313 -8.50 -9.70 2.25
C LYS A 313 -8.36 -9.35 0.76
N ASN A 314 -8.29 -8.07 0.42
CA ASN A 314 -8.10 -7.62 -0.97
C ASN A 314 -6.81 -8.16 -1.59
N ILE A 315 -5.71 -8.19 -0.82
CA ILE A 315 -4.44 -8.79 -1.26
C ILE A 315 -4.61 -10.28 -1.54
N LEU A 316 -5.15 -11.04 -0.57
CA LEU A 316 -5.29 -12.49 -0.68
C LEU A 316 -6.19 -12.90 -1.84
N ASP A 317 -7.32 -12.22 -2.03
CA ASP A 317 -8.27 -12.52 -3.11
C ASP A 317 -7.61 -12.32 -4.48
N GLN A 318 -6.89 -11.20 -4.66
CA GLN A 318 -6.21 -10.91 -5.92
C GLN A 318 -5.00 -11.82 -6.15
N ALA A 319 -4.19 -12.09 -5.12
CA ALA A 319 -3.07 -13.01 -5.20
C ALA A 319 -3.52 -14.43 -5.58
N LYS A 320 -4.60 -14.91 -4.95
CA LYS A 320 -5.22 -16.20 -5.28
C LYS A 320 -5.75 -16.24 -6.71
N ALA A 321 -6.48 -15.22 -7.14
CA ALA A 321 -6.99 -15.13 -8.50
C ALA A 321 -5.87 -15.11 -9.57
N LYS A 322 -4.72 -14.53 -9.23
CA LYS A 322 -3.52 -14.50 -10.09
C LYS A 322 -2.60 -15.70 -9.94
N LYS A 323 -2.86 -16.59 -8.98
CA LYS A 323 -1.96 -17.68 -8.59
C LYS A 323 -0.54 -17.17 -8.29
N ALA A 324 -0.46 -15.98 -7.67
CA ALA A 324 0.80 -15.38 -7.28
C ALA A 324 1.48 -16.24 -6.20
N LYS A 325 2.81 -16.22 -6.21
CA LYS A 325 3.68 -16.86 -5.22
C LYS A 325 4.38 -15.82 -4.37
N ARG A 326 4.68 -14.64 -4.93
CA ARG A 326 5.40 -13.57 -4.26
C ARG A 326 4.72 -12.22 -4.46
N VAL A 327 4.52 -11.50 -3.36
CA VAL A 327 3.84 -10.22 -3.37
C VAL A 327 4.64 -9.19 -2.58
N VAL A 328 4.77 -7.99 -3.13
CA VAL A 328 5.23 -6.80 -2.39
C VAL A 328 4.04 -5.89 -2.15
N VAL A 329 3.91 -5.40 -0.92
CA VAL A 329 2.84 -4.48 -0.51
C VAL A 329 3.47 -3.18 0.00
N GLY A 330 3.27 -2.10 -0.74
CA GLY A 330 3.66 -0.76 -0.32
C GLY A 330 2.53 -0.06 0.42
N VAL A 331 2.77 0.30 1.68
CA VAL A 331 1.73 0.85 2.56
C VAL A 331 2.33 1.81 3.58
N GLY A 332 1.53 2.74 4.12
CA GLY A 332 1.94 3.54 5.27
C GLY A 332 2.49 2.69 6.41
N ALA A 333 3.55 3.15 7.06
CA ALA A 333 4.23 2.36 8.10
C ALA A 333 3.31 1.91 9.23
N SER A 334 2.26 2.69 9.52
CA SER A 334 1.25 2.39 10.55
C SER A 334 0.28 1.26 10.23
N HIS A 335 0.31 0.73 9.01
CA HIS A 335 -0.41 -0.47 8.62
C HIS A 335 0.43 -1.75 8.76
N ARG A 336 1.77 -1.62 8.69
CA ARG A 336 2.67 -2.77 8.48
C ARG A 336 2.44 -3.88 9.49
N ILE A 337 2.64 -3.58 10.78
CA ILE A 337 2.60 -4.61 11.84
C ILE A 337 1.22 -5.27 11.94
N TRP A 338 0.16 -4.48 11.82
CA TRP A 338 -1.23 -4.96 11.80
C TRP A 338 -1.48 -5.94 10.67
N MET A 339 -1.04 -5.60 9.45
CA MET A 339 -1.20 -6.46 8.29
C MET A 339 -0.34 -7.72 8.38
N GLU A 340 0.91 -7.61 8.86
CA GLU A 340 1.79 -8.75 9.09
C GLU A 340 1.12 -9.75 10.05
N GLU A 341 0.60 -9.29 11.18
CA GLU A 341 -0.09 -10.13 12.17
C GLU A 341 -1.38 -10.75 11.64
N ILE A 342 -2.19 -9.99 10.88
CA ILE A 342 -3.43 -10.52 10.29
C ILE A 342 -3.13 -11.60 9.26
N LEU A 343 -2.17 -11.34 8.36
CA LEU A 343 -1.82 -12.27 7.28
C LEU A 343 -1.11 -13.51 7.80
N ALA A 344 -0.27 -13.39 8.84
CA ALA A 344 0.41 -14.53 9.46
C ALA A 344 -0.54 -15.56 10.09
N LYS A 345 -1.80 -15.21 10.36
CA LYS A 345 -2.84 -16.15 10.81
C LYS A 345 -3.26 -17.15 9.72
N ASN A 346 -2.97 -16.86 8.45
CA ASN A 346 -3.24 -17.75 7.35
C ASN A 346 -2.06 -18.72 7.15
N PRO A 347 -2.22 -20.05 7.33
CA PRO A 347 -1.12 -21.01 7.21
C PRO A 347 -0.55 -21.12 5.79
N ASP A 348 -1.28 -20.64 4.77
CA ASP A 348 -0.81 -20.62 3.38
C ASP A 348 0.03 -19.38 3.04
N VAL A 349 0.24 -18.49 4.01
CA VAL A 349 0.98 -17.24 3.85
C VAL A 349 2.27 -17.28 4.66
N LYS A 350 3.35 -16.80 4.06
CA LYS A 350 4.63 -16.58 4.72
C LYS A 350 4.97 -15.09 4.64
N ILE A 351 5.06 -14.43 5.79
CA ILE A 351 5.54 -13.06 5.88
C ILE A 351 7.06 -13.05 5.83
N ILE A 352 7.63 -12.22 4.97
CA ILE A 352 9.06 -11.96 4.87
C ILE A 352 9.30 -10.52 5.30
N ASN A 353 10.10 -10.32 6.34
CA ASN A 353 10.44 -8.97 6.77
C ASN A 353 11.26 -8.27 5.68
N TYR A 354 10.95 -7.00 5.41
CA TYR A 354 11.70 -6.20 4.43
C TYR A 354 13.20 -6.20 4.71
N ASN A 355 13.63 -6.12 5.97
CA ASN A 355 15.04 -6.06 6.33
C ASN A 355 15.81 -7.35 5.98
N ASP A 356 15.12 -8.49 5.90
CA ASP A 356 15.71 -9.80 5.58
C ASP A 356 15.90 -10.04 4.08
N LEU A 357 15.45 -9.14 3.21
CA LEU A 357 15.70 -9.24 1.76
C LEU A 357 17.16 -8.89 1.42
N HIS A 358 17.66 -9.43 0.31
CA HIS A 358 19.04 -9.27 -0.16
C HIS A 358 19.16 -8.72 -1.57
#